data_AF-A0A540KKU0-F1
#
_entry.id   AF-A0A540KKU0-F1
#
_cell.length_a   1.000
_cell.length_b   1.000
_cell.length_c   1.000
_cell.angle_alpha   90.00
_cell.angle_beta   90.00
_cell.angle_gamma   90.00
#
_symmetry.space_group_name_H-M   'P 1'
#
loop_
_entity.id
_entity.type
_entity.pdbx_description
1 polymer ?
#
loop_
_entity_poly.entity_id
_entity_poly.type
_entity_poly.pdbx_seq_one_letter_code
_entity_poly.pdbx_strand_id
1 'polypeptide(L)'
;MDVAKDLDDLLAAHEKYLHSILEKSLLGERSQTLYDSLFALFDLILKFRSHADRLSEGINELQARTMESSLPSRDKSKAKKRSNDRLSEPGSWISEGRKALTQRAGEFLRNMGQDLGALSKEYSSLLEDFISKLPMQQHVDLKFLLFRLDFTEFYSQLHPST
;
A
#
# COMPACT_ATOMS: atom_id res chain seq x y z
N MET A 1 -1.04 37.18 24.14
CA MET A 1 -1.18 36.51 25.46
C MET A 1 -1.65 37.50 26.55
N ASP A 2 -1.96 38.77 26.22
CA ASP A 2 -2.12 39.85 27.23
C ASP A 2 -3.57 40.32 27.46
N VAL A 3 -4.58 39.44 27.31
CA VAL A 3 -6.01 39.83 27.40
C VAL A 3 -6.77 39.16 28.56
N ALA A 4 -6.19 38.15 29.21
CA ALA A 4 -6.82 37.49 30.36
C ALA A 4 -6.78 38.39 31.59
N LYS A 5 -7.92 38.60 32.26
CA LYS A 5 -8.01 39.49 33.42
C LYS A 5 -7.68 38.78 34.73
N ASP A 6 -7.92 37.48 34.78
CA ASP A 6 -7.61 36.61 35.91
C ASP A 6 -7.22 35.19 35.44
N LEU A 7 -6.97 34.29 36.40
CA LEU A 7 -6.57 32.91 36.14
C LEU A 7 -7.70 32.09 35.52
N ASP A 8 -8.95 32.36 35.90
CA ASP A 8 -10.12 31.64 35.38
C ASP A 8 -10.36 31.99 33.91
N ASP A 9 -10.18 33.25 33.53
CA ASP A 9 -10.18 33.73 32.14
C ASP A 9 -9.09 33.03 31.31
N LEU A 10 -7.88 32.85 31.87
CA LEU A 10 -6.79 32.15 31.20
C LEU A 10 -7.11 30.66 31.01
N LEU A 11 -7.65 30.01 32.04
CA LEU A 11 -8.06 28.60 31.98
C LEU A 11 -9.18 28.41 30.95
N ALA A 12 -10.21 29.25 30.95
CA ALA A 12 -11.30 29.20 29.98
C ALA A 12 -10.80 29.43 28.53
N ALA A 13 -9.87 30.38 28.34
CA ALA A 13 -9.26 30.60 27.02
C ALA A 13 -8.44 29.38 26.56
N HIS A 14 -7.73 28.73 27.47
CA HIS A 14 -6.96 27.52 27.18
C HIS A 14 -7.86 26.33 26.84
N GLU A 15 -8.93 26.10 27.62
CA GLU A 15 -9.91 25.04 27.33
C GLU A 15 -10.59 25.25 25.98
N LYS A 16 -10.94 26.50 25.64
CA LYS A 16 -11.50 26.85 24.34
C LYS A 16 -10.51 26.59 23.20
N TYR A 17 -9.23 26.91 23.42
CA TYR A 17 -8.18 26.62 22.45
C TYR A 17 -8.00 25.12 22.21
N LEU A 18 -7.98 24.31 23.27
CA LEU A 18 -7.88 22.86 23.18
C LEU A 18 -9.09 22.25 22.45
N HIS A 19 -10.32 22.66 22.79
CA HIS A 19 -11.53 22.22 22.09
C HIS A 19 -11.46 22.58 20.60
N SER A 20 -11.03 23.80 20.28
CA SER A 20 -10.82 24.24 18.90
C SER A 20 -9.81 23.35 18.16
N ILE A 21 -8.70 22.95 18.80
CA ILE A 21 -7.73 22.02 18.18
C ILE A 21 -8.39 20.66 17.91
N LEU A 22 -9.10 20.09 18.88
CA LEU A 22 -9.74 18.78 18.75
C LEU A 22 -10.75 18.77 17.61
N GLU A 23 -11.60 19.80 17.52
CA GLU A 23 -12.58 19.94 16.44
C GLU A 23 -11.90 20.06 15.07
N LYS A 24 -10.87 20.91 14.95
CA LYS A 24 -10.09 21.08 13.71
C LYS A 24 -9.30 19.84 13.30
N SER A 25 -9.04 18.93 14.22
CA SER A 25 -8.26 17.70 13.97
C SER A 25 -9.14 16.50 13.62
N LEU A 26 -10.44 16.71 13.34
CA LEU A 26 -11.43 15.65 13.11
C LEU A 26 -11.65 14.73 14.32
N LEU A 27 -11.25 15.15 15.53
CA LEU A 27 -11.38 14.39 16.79
C LEU A 27 -12.57 14.83 17.65
N GLY A 28 -13.35 15.81 17.21
CA GLY A 28 -14.55 16.25 17.91
C GLY A 28 -15.74 15.31 17.70
N GLU A 29 -16.72 15.36 18.60
CA GLU A 29 -17.94 14.51 18.57
C GLU A 29 -18.70 14.60 17.23
N ARG A 30 -18.74 15.79 16.63
CA ARG A 30 -19.40 16.05 15.35
C ARG A 30 -18.69 15.42 14.14
N SER A 31 -17.43 15.02 14.32
CA SER A 31 -16.57 14.45 13.28
C SER A 31 -16.41 12.94 13.42
N GLN A 32 -17.13 12.28 14.34
CA GLN A 32 -16.95 10.85 14.64
C GLN A 32 -17.04 9.96 13.38
N THR A 33 -17.98 10.24 12.49
CA THR A 33 -18.13 9.46 11.24
C THR A 33 -16.98 9.67 10.26
N LEU A 34 -16.39 10.87 10.22
CA LEU A 34 -15.17 11.13 9.45
C LEU A 34 -13.95 10.49 10.09
N TYR A 35 -13.89 10.50 11.42
CA TYR A 35 -12.85 9.84 12.19
C TYR A 35 -12.82 8.33 11.93
N ASP A 36 -13.98 7.66 12.00
CA ASP A 36 -14.09 6.23 11.72
C ASP A 36 -13.67 5.92 10.27
N SER A 37 -14.08 6.78 9.33
CA SER A 37 -13.67 6.66 7.92
C SER A 37 -12.17 6.88 7.72
N LEU A 38 -11.55 7.79 8.47
CA LEU A 38 -10.10 8.04 8.44
C LEU A 38 -9.32 6.84 8.99
N PHE A 39 -9.83 6.20 10.04
CA PHE A 39 -9.25 4.96 10.58
C PHE A 39 -9.29 3.84 9.56
N ALA A 40 -10.43 3.63 8.91
CA ALA A 40 -10.55 2.63 7.85
C ALA A 40 -9.60 2.92 6.68
N LEU A 41 -9.44 4.19 6.27
CA LEU A 41 -8.46 4.58 5.25
C LEU A 41 -7.03 4.28 5.69
N PHE A 42 -6.68 4.56 6.95
CA PHE A 42 -5.37 4.27 7.50
C PHE A 42 -5.08 2.77 7.52
N ASP A 43 -6.06 1.94 7.91
CA ASP A 43 -5.93 0.49 7.86
C ASP A 43 -5.68 -0.02 6.44
N LEU A 44 -6.34 0.56 5.42
CA LEU A 44 -6.09 0.22 4.02
C LEU A 44 -4.66 0.60 3.59
N ILE A 45 -4.13 1.74 4.04
CA ILE A 45 -2.74 2.15 3.79
C ILE A 45 -1.76 1.14 4.43
N LEU A 46 -2.04 0.66 5.64
CA LEU A 46 -1.23 -0.36 6.30
C LEU A 46 -1.29 -1.71 5.57
N LYS A 47 -2.48 -2.13 5.10
CA LYS A 47 -2.64 -3.31 4.24
C LYS A 47 -1.82 -3.16 2.96
N PHE A 48 -1.89 -2.01 2.30
CA PHE A 48 -1.13 -1.72 1.08
C PHE A 48 0.37 -1.89 1.33
N ARG A 49 0.89 -1.33 2.42
CA ARG A 49 2.28 -1.49 2.81
C ARG A 49 2.66 -2.96 2.95
N SER A 50 1.84 -3.76 3.63
CA SER A 50 2.10 -5.19 3.78
C SER A 50 2.14 -5.93 2.43
N HIS A 51 1.24 -5.60 1.51
CA HIS A 51 1.25 -6.16 0.15
C HIS A 51 2.50 -5.73 -0.64
N ALA A 52 2.92 -4.47 -0.52
CA ALA A 52 4.12 -3.95 -1.16
C ALA A 52 5.40 -4.63 -0.64
N ASP A 53 5.49 -4.84 0.68
CA ASP A 53 6.59 -5.56 1.32
C ASP A 53 6.65 -7.01 0.82
N ARG A 54 5.50 -7.71 0.79
CA ARG A 54 5.40 -9.09 0.27
C ARG A 54 5.74 -9.19 -1.21
N LEU A 55 5.37 -8.19 -2.01
CA LEU A 55 5.73 -8.13 -3.43
C LEU A 55 7.25 -7.96 -3.61
N SER A 56 7.85 -7.04 -2.86
CA SER A 56 9.30 -6.80 -2.88
C SER A 56 10.07 -8.06 -2.51
N GLU A 57 9.69 -8.72 -1.40
CA GLU A 57 10.30 -9.99 -0.97
C GLU A 57 10.12 -11.08 -2.03
N GLY A 58 8.92 -11.23 -2.59
CA GLY A 58 8.64 -12.23 -3.62
C GLY A 58 9.44 -12.00 -4.91
N ILE A 59 9.64 -10.75 -5.33
CA ILE A 59 10.49 -10.41 -6.49
C ILE A 59 11.94 -10.81 -6.21
N ASN A 60 12.45 -10.48 -5.02
CA ASN A 60 13.82 -10.83 -4.63
C ASN A 60 14.04 -12.35 -4.61
N GLU A 61 13.07 -13.12 -4.09
CA GLU A 61 13.12 -14.58 -4.08
C GLU A 61 13.13 -15.17 -5.50
N LEU A 62 12.25 -14.68 -6.38
CA LEU A 62 12.17 -15.12 -7.77
C LEU A 62 13.48 -14.84 -8.53
N GLN A 63 14.11 -13.70 -8.26
CA GLN A 63 15.39 -13.33 -8.86
C GLN A 63 16.52 -14.24 -8.37
N ALA A 64 16.60 -14.51 -7.06
CA ALA A 64 17.62 -15.40 -6.48
C ALA A 64 17.54 -16.82 -7.07
N ARG A 65 16.33 -17.38 -7.17
CA ARG A 65 16.10 -18.71 -7.77
C ARG A 65 16.45 -18.76 -9.25
N THR A 66 16.21 -17.67 -9.98
CA THR A 66 16.60 -17.56 -11.40
C THR A 66 18.12 -17.57 -11.55
N MET A 67 18.84 -16.85 -10.69
CA MET A 67 20.31 -16.81 -10.70
C MET A 67 20.93 -18.16 -10.33
N GLU A 68 20.42 -18.87 -9.31
CA GLU A 68 20.87 -20.22 -8.96
C GLU A 68 20.68 -21.22 -10.11
N SER A 69 19.56 -21.14 -10.84
CA SER A 69 19.29 -22.00 -12.00
C SER A 69 20.19 -21.73 -13.21
N SER A 70 20.91 -20.60 -13.22
CA SER A 70 21.79 -20.16 -14.31
C SER A 70 23.27 -20.49 -14.08
N LEU A 71 23.65 -20.88 -12.86
CA LEU A 71 25.00 -21.33 -12.57
C LEU A 71 25.22 -22.72 -13.19
N PRO A 72 26.15 -22.88 -14.16
CA PRO A 72 26.48 -24.20 -14.65
C PRO A 72 27.07 -25.00 -13.49
N SER A 73 26.52 -26.18 -13.21
CA SER A 73 27.04 -27.13 -12.25
C SER A 73 28.47 -27.53 -12.62
N ARG A 74 29.46 -26.74 -12.19
CA ARG A 74 30.87 -26.86 -12.56
C ARG A 74 31.61 -27.89 -11.70
N ASP A 75 30.92 -28.94 -11.23
CA ASP A 75 31.55 -29.91 -10.34
C ASP A 75 31.02 -31.35 -10.45
N LYS A 76 30.82 -31.83 -11.69
CA LYS A 76 30.56 -33.27 -11.95
C LYS A 76 31.46 -33.90 -13.01
N SER A 77 32.62 -33.30 -13.31
CA SER A 77 33.55 -33.83 -14.30
C SER A 77 34.80 -34.48 -13.69
N LYS A 78 34.69 -35.27 -12.62
CA LYS A 78 35.81 -36.11 -12.13
C LYS A 78 35.40 -37.43 -11.45
N ALA A 79 34.30 -38.08 -11.83
CA ALA A 79 34.04 -39.45 -11.38
C ALA A 79 33.01 -40.22 -12.23
N LYS A 80 33.35 -40.64 -13.46
CA LYS A 80 32.90 -41.96 -13.97
C LYS A 80 33.62 -42.37 -15.25
N LYS A 81 34.68 -43.16 -15.06
CA LYS A 81 35.22 -44.04 -16.08
C LYS A 81 34.26 -45.24 -16.18
N ARG A 82 33.85 -45.59 -17.41
CA ARG A 82 33.13 -46.83 -17.82
C ARG A 82 31.64 -46.91 -17.46
N SER A 83 30.78 -46.80 -18.46
CA SER A 83 30.09 -47.95 -19.09
C SER A 83 28.92 -47.46 -19.95
N ASN A 84 28.64 -48.29 -20.95
CA ASN A 84 27.83 -48.06 -22.13
C ASN A 84 26.32 -47.94 -21.83
N ASP A 85 25.62 -47.33 -22.78
CA ASP A 85 24.22 -47.61 -23.13
C ASP A 85 23.09 -47.06 -22.22
N ARG A 86 22.62 -45.84 -22.56
CA ARG A 86 21.22 -45.44 -22.80
C ARG A 86 21.17 -43.91 -22.89
N LEU A 87 20.89 -43.39 -24.08
CA LEU A 87 20.47 -42.00 -24.26
C LEU A 87 19.18 -41.79 -23.46
N SER A 88 19.29 -41.19 -22.28
CA SER A 88 18.20 -40.50 -21.62
C SER A 88 18.56 -39.03 -21.61
N GLU A 89 17.73 -38.22 -22.24
CA GLU A 89 17.91 -36.80 -22.49
C GLU A 89 18.32 -36.04 -21.21
N PRO A 90 19.51 -35.42 -21.17
CA PRO A 90 19.93 -34.57 -20.06
C PRO A 90 19.17 -33.23 -20.00
N GLY A 91 18.31 -32.92 -20.98
CA GLY A 91 17.65 -31.63 -21.15
C GLY A 91 16.24 -31.50 -20.55
N SER A 92 15.59 -32.60 -20.21
CA SER A 92 14.17 -32.59 -19.82
C SER A 92 13.94 -32.00 -18.42
N TRP A 93 14.75 -32.38 -17.43
CA TRP A 93 14.59 -31.95 -16.02
C TRP A 93 14.88 -30.46 -15.78
N ILE A 94 15.83 -29.87 -16.52
CA ILE A 94 16.19 -28.43 -16.37
C ILE A 94 15.12 -27.54 -17.04
N SER A 95 14.53 -28.02 -18.14
CA SER A 95 13.44 -27.34 -18.84
C SER A 95 12.14 -27.37 -18.03
N GLU A 96 11.81 -28.51 -17.41
CA GLU A 96 10.66 -28.69 -16.51
C GLU A 96 10.73 -27.72 -15.31
N GLY A 97 11.89 -27.62 -14.66
CA GLY A 97 12.11 -26.72 -13.52
C GLY A 97 11.97 -25.23 -13.86
N ARG A 98 12.47 -24.80 -15.03
CA ARG A 98 12.30 -23.42 -15.51
C ARG A 98 10.85 -23.08 -15.86
N LYS A 99 10.13 -24.02 -16.49
CA LYS A 99 8.70 -23.86 -16.79
C LYS A 99 7.87 -23.76 -15.50
N ALA A 100 8.13 -24.63 -14.53
CA ALA A 100 7.47 -24.59 -13.22
C ALA A 100 7.76 -23.28 -12.45
N LEU A 101 9.00 -22.78 -12.49
CA LEU A 101 9.37 -21.50 -11.87
C LEU A 101 8.66 -20.32 -12.53
N THR A 102 8.62 -20.30 -13.88
CA THR A 102 7.94 -19.24 -14.64
C THR A 102 6.43 -19.25 -14.39
N GLN A 103 5.82 -20.43 -14.31
CA GLN A 103 4.42 -20.57 -13.97
C GLN A 103 4.13 -20.04 -12.55
N ARG A 104 4.93 -20.44 -11.56
CA ARG A 104 4.79 -19.98 -10.18
C ARG A 104 4.96 -18.47 -10.04
N ALA A 105 5.92 -17.89 -10.77
CA ALA A 105 6.12 -16.44 -10.83
C ALA A 105 4.89 -15.74 -11.42
N GLY A 106 4.34 -16.27 -12.53
CA GLY A 106 3.14 -15.74 -13.16
C GLY A 106 1.91 -15.81 -12.25
N GLU A 107 1.71 -16.92 -11.56
CA GLU A 107 0.61 -17.08 -10.59
C GLU A 107 0.77 -16.12 -9.40
N PHE A 108 1.98 -15.97 -8.86
CA PHE A 108 2.29 -15.03 -7.79
C PHE A 108 1.98 -13.58 -8.18
N LEU A 109 2.49 -13.13 -9.33
CA LEU A 109 2.28 -11.76 -9.80
C LEU A 109 0.80 -11.49 -10.12
N ARG A 110 0.10 -12.46 -10.69
CA ARG A 110 -1.34 -12.36 -10.95
C ARG A 110 -2.13 -12.21 -9.65
N ASN A 111 -1.87 -13.06 -8.67
CA ASN A 111 -2.56 -13.00 -7.38
C ASN A 111 -2.26 -11.68 -6.65
N MET A 112 -0.99 -11.24 -6.65
CA MET A 112 -0.64 -9.94 -6.07
C MET A 112 -1.34 -8.77 -6.80
N GLY A 113 -1.41 -8.81 -8.13
CA GLY A 113 -2.11 -7.81 -8.92
C GLY A 113 -3.61 -7.77 -8.62
N GLN A 114 -4.24 -8.92 -8.39
CA GLN A 114 -5.63 -9.02 -7.97
C GLN A 114 -5.85 -8.44 -6.56
N ASP A 115 -5.01 -8.81 -5.60
CA ASP A 115 -5.06 -8.29 -4.22
C ASP A 115 -4.91 -6.76 -4.21
N LEU A 116 -3.91 -6.25 -4.94
CA LEU A 116 -3.63 -4.83 -5.00
C LEU A 116 -4.72 -4.05 -5.75
N GLY A 117 -5.27 -4.63 -6.81
CA GLY A 117 -6.39 -4.06 -7.55
C GLY A 117 -7.68 -3.99 -6.71
N ALA A 118 -7.94 -5.01 -5.89
CA ALA A 118 -9.06 -4.99 -4.95
C ALA A 118 -8.87 -3.89 -3.89
N LEU A 119 -7.67 -3.81 -3.30
CA LEU A 119 -7.34 -2.81 -2.31
C LEU A 119 -7.42 -1.38 -2.86
N SER A 120 -6.97 -1.16 -4.10
CA SER A 120 -7.07 0.14 -4.78
C SER A 120 -8.52 0.58 -4.98
N LYS A 121 -9.42 -0.34 -5.35
CA LYS A 121 -10.85 -0.04 -5.47
C LYS A 121 -11.49 0.29 -4.13
N GLU A 122 -11.17 -0.50 -3.10
CA GLU A 122 -11.66 -0.26 -1.73
C GLU A 122 -11.18 1.10 -1.21
N TYR A 123 -9.90 1.43 -1.40
CA TYR A 123 -9.32 2.71 -1.01
C TYR A 123 -9.97 3.88 -1.73
N SER A 124 -10.14 3.78 -3.05
CA SER A 124 -10.72 4.86 -3.86
C SER A 124 -12.17 5.13 -3.46
N SER A 125 -12.98 4.08 -3.29
CA SER A 125 -14.37 4.21 -2.84
C SER A 125 -14.46 4.84 -1.46
N LEU A 126 -13.64 4.39 -0.50
CA LEU A 126 -13.65 4.91 0.85
C LEU A 126 -13.15 6.37 0.92
N LEU A 127 -12.17 6.72 0.08
CA LEU A 127 -11.65 8.07 -0.04
C LEU A 127 -12.69 9.01 -0.64
N GLU A 128 -13.36 8.61 -1.72
CA GLU A 128 -14.47 9.37 -2.32
C GLU A 128 -15.58 9.62 -1.30
N ASP A 129 -15.98 8.59 -0.55
CA ASP A 129 -16.96 8.70 0.53
C ASP A 129 -16.49 9.66 1.64
N PHE A 130 -15.22 9.60 2.04
CA PHE A 130 -14.64 10.51 3.03
C PHE A 130 -14.66 11.96 2.55
N ILE A 131 -14.21 12.20 1.31
CA ILE A 131 -14.14 13.52 0.69
C ILE A 131 -15.54 14.13 0.56
N SER A 132 -16.55 13.34 0.15
CA SER A 132 -17.94 13.80 0.03
C SER A 132 -18.56 14.28 1.36
N LYS A 133 -18.07 13.76 2.50
CA LYS A 133 -18.53 14.11 3.85
C LYS A 133 -17.81 15.33 4.44
N LEU A 134 -16.66 15.74 3.90
CA LEU A 134 -15.93 16.92 4.37
C LEU A 134 -16.71 18.25 4.26
N PRO A 135 -17.41 18.57 3.14
CA PRO A 135 -18.21 19.80 3.03
C PRO A 135 -19.33 19.90 4.08
N MET A 136 -19.83 18.76 4.56
CA MET A 136 -20.91 18.69 5.55
C MET A 136 -20.46 19.09 6.96
N GLN A 137 -19.15 19.25 7.18
CA GLN A 137 -18.61 19.66 8.48
C GLN A 137 -18.96 21.11 8.79
N GLN A 138 -19.33 21.37 10.05
CA GLN A 138 -19.71 22.71 10.50
C GLN A 138 -18.49 23.63 10.67
N HIS A 139 -17.33 23.06 11.00
CA HIS A 139 -16.12 23.83 11.24
C HIS A 139 -15.51 24.36 9.93
N VAL A 140 -15.32 25.67 9.83
CA VAL A 140 -14.84 26.36 8.61
C VAL A 140 -13.51 25.79 8.11
N ASP A 141 -12.55 25.56 9.02
CA ASP A 141 -11.23 25.01 8.64
C ASP A 141 -11.32 23.59 8.03
N LEU A 142 -12.31 22.79 8.40
CA LEU A 142 -12.52 21.45 7.81
C LEU A 142 -13.11 21.54 6.40
N LYS A 143 -13.88 22.59 6.09
CA LYS A 143 -14.29 22.88 4.72
C LYS A 143 -13.10 23.26 3.85
N PHE A 144 -12.12 23.98 4.40
CA PHE A 144 -10.86 24.28 3.72
C PHE A 144 -9.92 23.07 3.60
N LEU A 145 -10.06 22.06 4.46
CA LEU A 145 -9.32 20.82 4.32
C LEU A 145 -9.64 20.12 3.00
N LEU A 146 -10.91 20.16 2.55
CA LEU A 146 -11.28 19.67 1.22
C LEU A 146 -10.44 20.31 0.13
N PHE A 147 -10.31 21.64 0.11
CA PHE A 147 -9.48 22.36 -0.86
C PHE A 147 -8.00 21.92 -0.80
N ARG A 148 -7.50 21.53 0.39
CA ARG A 148 -6.14 21.00 0.54
C ARG A 148 -5.98 19.53 0.15
N LEU A 149 -7.05 18.76 0.13
CA LEU A 149 -7.03 17.36 -0.28
C LEU A 149 -7.31 17.24 -1.78
N ASP A 150 -8.21 18.08 -2.29
CA ASP A 150 -8.55 18.25 -3.71
C ASP A 150 -7.50 19.11 -4.46
N PHE A 151 -6.23 19.02 -4.07
CA PHE A 151 -5.13 19.33 -4.98
C PHE A 151 -5.07 18.33 -6.15
N THR A 152 -5.93 17.31 -6.12
CA THR A 152 -6.09 16.34 -7.20
C THR A 152 -6.52 16.99 -8.51
N GLU A 153 -7.14 18.18 -8.56
CA GLU A 153 -7.33 18.90 -9.84
C GLU A 153 -6.02 19.00 -10.66
N PHE A 154 -4.88 19.24 -9.99
CA PHE A 154 -3.56 19.28 -10.60
C PHE A 154 -3.08 17.91 -11.13
N TYR A 155 -3.45 16.81 -10.45
CA TYR A 155 -3.08 15.44 -10.85
C TYR A 155 -4.08 14.80 -11.83
N SER A 156 -5.36 15.19 -11.78
CA SER A 156 -6.44 14.79 -12.69
C SER A 156 -6.20 15.34 -14.11
N GLN A 157 -5.58 16.51 -14.24
CA GLN A 157 -5.14 17.05 -15.52
C GLN A 157 -3.96 16.26 -16.13
N LEU A 158 -3.21 15.50 -15.32
CA LEU A 158 -2.05 14.72 -15.78
C LEU A 158 -2.46 13.36 -16.40
N HIS A 159 -3.65 12.88 -16.07
CA HIS A 159 -4.28 11.72 -16.70
C HIS A 159 -5.64 12.12 -17.29
N PRO A 160 -5.67 12.78 -18.47
CA PRO A 160 -6.92 12.90 -19.21
C PRO A 160 -7.40 11.49 -19.51
N SER A 161 -8.60 11.18 -19.07
CA SER A 161 -9.28 9.91 -19.34
C SER A 161 -9.33 9.72 -20.86
N THR A 162 -8.49 8.81 -21.38
CA THR A 162 -8.63 8.25 -22.73
C THR A 162 -9.83 7.33 -22.80
#